data_AF-A0A7X7L9D1-F1
#
_entry.id   AF-A0A7X7L9D1-F1
#
_cell.length_a   1.000
_cell.length_b   1.000
_cell.length_c   1.000
_cell.angle_alpha   90.00
_cell.angle_beta   90.00
_cell.angle_gamma   90.00
#
_symmetry.space_group_name_H-M   'P 1'
#
loop_
_entity.id
_entity.type
_entity.pdbx_description
1 polymer ?
#
loop_
_entity_poly.entity_id
_entity_poly.type
_entity_poly.pdbx_seq_one_letter_code
_entity_poly.pdbx_strand_id
1 'polypeptide(L)'
;GFDDSVRQGYDDKELDSSKVTAAALAAARSVVVFTPQFIDTPVFNMAPYLTNGCIASSTSQLRWKPGRTQTDGFITINTPGTKAVVGFAAGAAHTLGDVVIEPACRFAAIYVTAQAKDQAITNAGRLVIVAMARARNTGMAFVGEENRLLEKGAAPVTLEPVKATITINRPGPMTVTLLDHDGVKTGRTLHTDGMTFMIDGTKDRTPYYLVEFAEHGKREGNEPATSGE
;
A
#
# COMPACT_ATOMS: atom_id res chain seq x y z
N GLY A 1 -17.35 23.67 20.56
CA GLY A 1 -16.84 24.36 19.37
C GLY A 1 -15.72 23.56 18.78
N PHE A 2 -15.49 23.73 17.48
CA PHE A 2 -14.37 23.17 16.75
C PHE A 2 -13.48 24.33 16.32
N ASP A 3 -12.18 24.21 16.58
CA ASP A 3 -11.16 25.16 16.15
C ASP A 3 -10.19 24.40 15.24
N ASP A 4 -9.82 25.00 14.12
CA ASP A 4 -8.99 24.40 13.09
C ASP A 4 -7.91 25.38 12.69
N SER A 5 -6.69 24.88 12.58
CA SER A 5 -5.55 25.65 12.13
C SER A 5 -5.09 25.12 10.78
N VAL A 6 -4.91 26.03 9.83
CA VAL A 6 -4.39 25.70 8.51
C VAL A 6 -3.01 26.32 8.38
N ARG A 7 -2.00 25.50 8.14
CA ARG A 7 -0.71 25.98 7.63
C ARG A 7 -0.60 25.57 6.17
N GLN A 8 -0.36 26.54 5.29
CA GLN A 8 -0.24 26.31 3.86
C GLN A 8 1.15 26.70 3.37
N GLY A 9 1.82 25.78 2.68
CA GLY A 9 3.03 26.02 1.91
C GLY A 9 2.83 25.49 0.49
N TYR A 10 2.42 26.36 -0.44
CA TYR A 10 2.07 25.95 -1.82
C TYR A 10 0.97 24.86 -1.86
N ASP A 11 1.30 23.63 -2.28
CA ASP A 11 0.39 22.48 -2.33
C ASP A 11 0.34 21.69 -1.02
N ASP A 12 1.28 21.93 -0.10
CA ASP A 12 1.26 21.36 1.24
C ASP A 12 0.25 22.11 2.11
N LYS A 13 -0.73 21.38 2.63
CA LYS A 13 -1.71 21.86 3.60
C LYS A 13 -1.67 20.99 4.83
N GLU A 14 -1.29 21.59 5.95
CA GLU A 14 -1.40 20.98 7.27
C GLU A 14 -2.68 21.50 7.91
N LEU A 15 -3.58 20.58 8.25
CA LEU A 15 -4.83 20.84 8.97
C LEU A 15 -4.69 20.18 10.33
N ASP A 16 -4.74 20.96 11.41
CA ASP A 16 -4.63 20.42 12.75
C ASP A 16 -5.57 21.15 13.71
N SER A 17 -6.13 20.40 14.65
CA SER A 17 -7.08 20.91 15.64
C SER A 17 -6.66 20.50 17.05
N SER A 18 -6.92 21.39 18.00
CA SER A 18 -6.72 21.11 19.44
C SER A 18 -7.63 19.98 19.96
N LYS A 19 -8.71 19.64 19.23
CA LYS A 19 -9.67 18.60 19.62
C LYS A 19 -9.45 17.28 18.89
N VAL A 20 -9.11 17.32 17.61
CA VAL A 20 -8.90 16.14 16.76
C VAL A 20 -7.65 16.39 15.91
N THR A 21 -6.52 15.83 16.32
CA THR A 21 -5.27 16.09 15.60
C THR A 21 -5.30 15.48 14.20
N ALA A 22 -4.45 15.98 13.29
CA ALA A 22 -4.27 15.37 11.97
C ALA A 22 -3.98 13.86 12.07
N ALA A 23 -3.20 13.48 13.08
CA ALA A 23 -2.83 12.10 13.34
C ALA A 23 -4.00 11.20 13.76
N ALA A 24 -5.06 11.77 14.32
CA ALA A 24 -6.27 11.04 14.66
C ALA A 24 -6.97 10.46 13.43
N LEU A 25 -6.78 11.05 12.24
CA LEU A 25 -7.34 10.54 10.98
C LEU A 25 -6.78 9.16 10.59
N ALA A 26 -5.56 8.83 11.04
CA ALA A 26 -4.99 7.50 10.87
C ALA A 26 -5.49 6.50 11.93
N ALA A 27 -5.93 7.01 13.09
CA ALA A 27 -6.35 6.21 14.23
C ALA A 27 -7.83 5.79 14.13
N ALA A 28 -8.73 6.72 13.81
CA ALA A 28 -10.16 6.45 13.83
C ALA A 28 -10.91 7.29 12.81
N ARG A 29 -12.15 6.88 12.53
CA ARG A 29 -13.08 7.66 11.72
C ARG A 29 -13.45 8.95 12.47
N SER A 30 -13.02 10.08 11.94
CA SER A 30 -13.44 11.40 12.40
C SER A 30 -14.70 11.84 11.66
N VAL A 31 -15.73 12.27 12.40
CA VAL A 31 -17.01 12.72 11.84
C VAL A 31 -17.37 14.09 12.38
N VAL A 32 -18.09 14.86 11.59
CA VAL A 32 -18.65 16.17 11.98
C VAL A 32 -20.11 15.99 12.33
N VAL A 33 -20.54 16.57 13.46
CA VAL A 33 -21.93 16.57 13.92
C VAL A 33 -22.42 18.01 14.00
N PHE A 34 -23.48 18.32 13.24
CA PHE A 34 -24.14 19.62 13.30
C PHE A 34 -25.17 19.64 14.43
N THR A 35 -25.14 20.68 15.25
CA THR A 35 -25.95 20.80 16.46
C THR A 35 -26.73 22.13 16.44
N PRO A 36 -28.00 22.15 16.89
CA PRO A 36 -28.82 23.36 16.85
C PRO A 36 -28.41 24.40 17.92
N GLN A 37 -27.62 23.99 18.91
CA GLN A 37 -26.97 24.88 19.88
C GLN A 37 -25.49 24.52 19.95
N PHE A 38 -24.66 25.46 20.41
CA PHE A 38 -23.24 25.21 20.61
C PHE A 38 -23.02 24.05 21.60
N ILE A 39 -22.29 23.03 21.15
CA ILE A 39 -21.80 21.92 21.99
C ILE A 39 -20.27 21.91 21.93
N ASP A 40 -19.60 21.70 23.08
CA ASP A 40 -18.15 21.57 23.07
C ASP A 40 -17.70 20.25 22.41
N THR A 41 -16.68 20.33 21.56
CA THR A 41 -16.13 19.12 20.93
C THR A 41 -15.17 18.47 21.93
N PRO A 42 -15.38 17.18 22.29
CA PRO A 42 -14.47 16.49 23.18
C PRO A 42 -13.10 16.31 22.52
N VAL A 43 -12.04 16.33 23.33
CA VAL A 43 -10.69 16.02 22.85
C VAL A 43 -10.60 14.53 22.55
N PHE A 44 -10.11 14.17 21.36
CA PHE A 44 -9.89 12.79 20.96
C PHE A 44 -8.69 12.19 21.70
N ASN A 45 -8.91 11.09 22.41
CA ASN A 45 -7.85 10.39 23.12
C ASN A 45 -7.07 9.46 22.16
N MET A 46 -5.85 9.86 21.81
CA MET A 46 -4.94 9.07 20.96
C MET A 46 -4.29 7.88 21.68
N ALA A 47 -4.22 7.89 23.02
CA ALA A 47 -3.45 6.91 23.77
C ALA A 47 -3.77 5.43 23.45
N PRO A 48 -5.05 5.02 23.25
CA PRO A 48 -5.39 3.64 22.92
C PRO A 48 -4.87 3.17 21.56
N TYR A 49 -4.56 4.12 20.67
CA TYR A 49 -4.11 3.85 19.30
C TYR A 49 -2.59 3.90 19.18
N LEU A 50 -1.88 4.33 20.21
CA LEU A 50 -0.41 4.39 20.22
C LEU A 50 0.16 3.07 20.72
N THR A 51 0.94 2.39 19.89
CA THR A 51 1.62 1.13 20.23
C THR A 51 3.04 1.16 19.68
N ASN A 52 4.04 1.09 20.56
CA ASN A 52 5.47 1.08 20.20
C ASN A 52 5.87 2.24 19.27
N GLY A 53 5.39 3.45 19.57
CA GLY A 53 5.67 4.64 18.76
C GLY A 53 5.00 4.66 17.39
N CYS A 54 4.09 3.72 17.12
CA CYS A 54 3.24 3.70 15.93
C CYS A 54 1.80 4.02 16.30
N ILE A 55 1.06 4.61 15.37
CA ILE A 55 -0.39 4.78 15.45
C ILE A 55 -1.03 3.58 14.75
N ALA A 56 -1.81 2.80 15.48
CA ALA A 56 -2.65 1.75 14.94
C ALA A 56 -4.07 2.28 14.75
N SER A 57 -4.66 2.02 13.59
CA SER A 57 -6.08 2.28 13.34
C SER A 57 -6.99 1.47 14.27
N SER A 58 -8.23 1.91 14.44
CA SER A 58 -9.26 1.24 15.25
C SER A 58 -9.60 -0.17 14.75
N THR A 59 -9.35 -0.48 13.48
CA THR A 59 -9.48 -1.83 12.91
C THR A 59 -8.20 -2.66 13.04
N SER A 60 -7.09 -2.05 13.46
CA SER A 60 -5.73 -2.62 13.45
C SER A 60 -5.22 -3.03 12.05
N GLN A 61 -5.92 -2.63 10.97
CA GLN A 61 -5.57 -2.97 9.60
C GLN A 61 -4.66 -1.93 8.93
N LEU A 62 -4.51 -0.75 9.53
CA LEU A 62 -3.52 0.25 9.17
C LEU A 62 -2.65 0.54 10.40
N ARG A 63 -1.34 0.61 10.18
CA ARG A 63 -0.36 1.09 11.16
C ARG A 63 0.50 2.16 10.51
N TRP A 64 0.61 3.31 11.17
CA TRP A 64 1.49 4.40 10.76
C TRP A 64 2.65 4.51 11.74
N LYS A 65 3.88 4.42 11.25
CA LYS A 65 5.09 4.82 11.96
C LYS A 65 5.41 6.26 11.54
N PRO A 66 5.21 7.26 12.40
CA PRO A 66 5.58 8.64 12.10
C PRO A 66 7.07 8.76 11.81
N GLY A 67 7.42 9.58 10.83
CA GLY A 67 8.81 9.91 10.53
C GLY A 67 9.37 10.90 11.55
N ARG A 68 10.66 10.77 11.88
CA ARG A 68 11.39 11.79 12.66
C ARG A 68 11.99 12.88 11.77
N THR A 69 12.11 12.60 10.48
CA THR A 69 12.63 13.49 9.44
C THR A 69 11.71 13.44 8.22
N GLN A 70 11.96 14.31 7.24
CA GLN A 70 11.18 14.35 5.99
C GLN A 70 11.31 13.08 5.14
N THR A 71 12.38 12.30 5.35
CA THR A 71 12.64 11.05 4.61
C THR A 71 12.63 9.83 5.51
N ASP A 72 11.74 9.84 6.51
CA ASP A 72 11.51 8.75 7.45
C ASP A 72 9.99 8.52 7.61
N GLY A 73 9.63 7.42 8.24
CA GLY A 73 8.25 7.05 8.49
C GLY A 73 7.60 6.35 7.31
N PHE A 74 6.61 5.53 7.63
CA PHE A 74 5.88 4.73 6.67
C PHE A 74 4.56 4.26 7.26
N ILE A 75 3.66 3.85 6.38
CA ILE A 75 2.38 3.22 6.69
C ILE A 75 2.43 1.78 6.21
N THR A 76 1.88 0.87 7.00
CA THR A 76 1.53 -0.48 6.56
C THR A 76 0.03 -0.70 6.57
N ILE A 77 -0.45 -1.46 5.59
CA ILE A 77 -1.84 -1.90 5.47
C ILE A 77 -1.84 -3.42 5.53
N ASN A 78 -2.68 -4.00 6.39
CA ASN A 78 -2.85 -5.43 6.59
C ASN A 78 -4.35 -5.76 6.69
N THR A 79 -5.05 -5.64 5.56
CA THR A 79 -6.46 -6.06 5.43
C THR A 79 -6.53 -7.45 4.78
N PRO A 80 -7.67 -8.16 4.85
CA PRO A 80 -7.83 -9.42 4.13
C PRO A 80 -7.54 -9.30 2.62
N GLY A 81 -8.05 -8.26 1.97
CA GLY A 81 -7.96 -8.08 0.51
C GLY A 81 -6.78 -7.22 0.04
N THR A 82 -6.06 -6.52 0.91
CA THR A 82 -4.93 -5.66 0.54
C THR A 82 -3.87 -5.63 1.62
N LYS A 83 -2.62 -5.83 1.19
CA LYS A 83 -1.40 -5.63 2.00
C LYS A 83 -0.59 -4.52 1.36
N ALA A 84 -0.02 -3.62 2.15
CA ALA A 84 0.78 -2.54 1.58
C ALA A 84 1.87 -2.04 2.53
N VAL A 85 2.93 -1.50 1.92
CA VAL A 85 3.96 -0.69 2.58
C VAL A 85 4.11 0.60 1.78
N VAL A 86 3.93 1.74 2.45
CA VAL A 86 3.96 3.06 1.82
C VAL A 86 4.84 4.00 2.62
N GLY A 87 5.90 4.54 2.02
CA GLY A 87 6.79 5.50 2.67
C GLY A 87 8.26 5.07 2.66
N PHE A 88 9.01 5.57 3.63
CA PHE A 88 10.45 5.35 3.76
C PHE A 88 10.74 4.07 4.55
N ALA A 89 10.51 2.92 3.90
CA ALA A 89 10.48 1.61 4.55
C ALA A 89 11.60 0.65 4.08
N ALA A 90 12.62 1.20 3.43
CA ALA A 90 13.72 0.44 2.84
C ALA A 90 14.50 -0.39 3.88
N GLY A 91 15.01 -1.56 3.45
CA GLY A 91 15.96 -2.35 4.24
C GLY A 91 15.35 -3.14 5.40
N ALA A 92 14.02 -3.27 5.44
CA ALA A 92 13.31 -4.10 6.40
C ALA A 92 12.24 -4.94 5.70
N ALA A 93 12.07 -6.17 6.18
CA ALA A 93 10.96 -7.03 5.79
C ALA A 93 9.71 -6.68 6.59
N HIS A 94 8.59 -6.47 5.89
CA HIS A 94 7.31 -6.16 6.51
C HIS A 94 6.36 -7.33 6.32
N THR A 95 6.20 -8.14 7.37
CA THR A 95 5.25 -9.25 7.39
C THR A 95 3.84 -8.74 7.69
N LEU A 96 2.95 -8.90 6.70
CA LEU A 96 1.57 -8.42 6.70
C LEU A 96 0.65 -9.63 6.52
N GLY A 97 0.58 -10.48 7.55
CA GLY A 97 -0.14 -11.75 7.48
C GLY A 97 0.49 -12.70 6.47
N ASP A 98 -0.20 -12.94 5.36
CA ASP A 98 0.18 -13.86 4.29
C ASP A 98 1.11 -13.25 3.24
N VAL A 99 1.49 -11.98 3.36
CA VAL A 99 2.41 -11.31 2.43
C VAL A 99 3.59 -10.71 3.20
N VAL A 100 4.79 -10.86 2.66
CA VAL A 100 5.98 -10.12 3.10
C VAL A 100 6.41 -9.18 1.97
N ILE A 101 6.63 -7.90 2.31
CA ILE A 101 7.13 -6.89 1.38
C ILE A 101 8.46 -6.36 1.91
N GLU A 102 9.51 -6.43 1.10
CA GLU A 102 10.84 -5.93 1.45
C GLU A 102 11.28 -4.86 0.44
N PRO A 103 11.02 -3.57 0.70
CA PRO A 103 11.43 -2.50 -0.19
C PRO A 103 12.97 -2.36 -0.22
N ALA A 104 13.52 -2.25 -1.42
CA ALA A 104 14.94 -2.00 -1.67
C ALA A 104 15.21 -0.59 -2.24
N CYS A 105 14.21 0.29 -2.21
CA CYS A 105 14.31 1.70 -2.60
C CYS A 105 13.89 2.60 -1.44
N ARG A 106 14.45 3.82 -1.37
CA ARG A 106 14.29 4.74 -0.23
C ARG A 106 12.83 5.05 0.08
N PHE A 107 12.02 5.30 -0.94
CA PHE A 107 10.58 5.53 -0.84
C PHE A 107 9.87 4.62 -1.84
N ALA A 108 8.76 4.02 -1.44
CA ALA A 108 7.82 3.39 -2.36
C ALA A 108 6.42 3.30 -1.76
N ALA A 109 5.43 3.23 -2.63
CA ALA A 109 4.09 2.78 -2.34
C ALA A 109 3.88 1.44 -3.05
N ILE A 110 3.90 0.35 -2.27
CA ILE A 110 3.77 -1.02 -2.76
C ILE A 110 2.48 -1.62 -2.20
N TYR A 111 1.55 -1.97 -3.07
CA TYR A 111 0.28 -2.58 -2.74
C TYR A 111 0.21 -3.97 -3.38
N VAL A 112 -0.29 -4.94 -2.63
CA VAL A 112 -0.69 -6.27 -3.11
C VAL A 112 -2.17 -6.42 -2.79
N THR A 113 -3.02 -6.47 -3.81
CA THR A 113 -4.48 -6.39 -3.67
C THR A 113 -5.17 -7.52 -4.42
N ALA A 114 -6.14 -8.17 -3.80
CA ALA A 114 -7.03 -9.11 -4.48
C ALA A 114 -7.76 -8.39 -5.62
N GLN A 115 -7.74 -8.95 -6.83
CA GLN A 115 -8.35 -8.31 -7.99
C GLN A 115 -9.88 -8.26 -7.85
N ALA A 116 -10.48 -9.35 -7.41
CA ALA A 116 -11.93 -9.42 -7.26
C ALA A 116 -12.37 -8.72 -5.98
N LYS A 117 -13.55 -8.12 -6.05
CA LYS A 117 -14.20 -7.49 -4.91
C LYS A 117 -14.45 -8.51 -3.80
N ASP A 118 -14.30 -8.08 -2.56
CA ASP A 118 -14.63 -8.84 -1.34
C ASP A 118 -13.88 -10.18 -1.20
N GLN A 119 -12.76 -10.36 -1.93
CA GLN A 119 -11.86 -11.52 -1.77
C GLN A 119 -10.68 -11.20 -0.85
N ALA A 120 -10.24 -12.22 -0.12
CA ALA A 120 -9.00 -12.17 0.64
C ALA A 120 -7.85 -12.64 -0.25
N ILE A 121 -6.63 -12.17 0.01
CA ILE A 121 -5.45 -12.60 -0.76
C ILE A 121 -5.26 -14.14 -0.70
N THR A 122 -5.60 -14.74 0.44
CA THR A 122 -5.51 -16.19 0.66
C THR A 122 -6.42 -17.03 -0.24
N ASN A 123 -7.52 -16.46 -0.75
CA ASN A 123 -8.47 -17.18 -1.60
C ASN A 123 -8.70 -16.54 -2.99
N ALA A 124 -8.12 -15.39 -3.26
CA ALA A 124 -8.29 -14.71 -4.54
C ALA A 124 -7.60 -15.45 -5.69
N GLY A 125 -8.30 -15.69 -6.81
CA GLY A 125 -7.65 -16.33 -7.97
C GLY A 125 -6.55 -15.48 -8.59
N ARG A 126 -6.64 -14.15 -8.41
CA ARG A 126 -5.69 -13.18 -8.96
C ARG A 126 -5.43 -12.02 -7.99
N LEU A 127 -4.21 -11.54 -7.98
CA LEU A 127 -3.81 -10.32 -7.26
C LEU A 127 -3.22 -9.32 -8.25
N VAL A 128 -3.43 -8.04 -7.97
CA VAL A 128 -2.76 -6.94 -8.65
C VAL A 128 -1.76 -6.33 -7.69
N ILE A 129 -0.55 -6.13 -8.18
CA ILE A 129 0.52 -5.44 -7.48
C ILE A 129 0.74 -4.09 -8.15
N VAL A 130 0.77 -3.05 -7.33
CA VAL A 130 1.11 -1.68 -7.74
C VAL A 130 2.34 -1.26 -6.96
N ALA A 131 3.41 -0.89 -7.65
CA ALA A 131 4.68 -0.48 -7.06
C ALA A 131 5.15 0.83 -7.69
N MET A 132 4.90 1.95 -7.00
CA MET A 132 5.23 3.29 -7.49
C MET A 132 6.08 4.06 -6.46
N ALA A 133 7.01 4.87 -6.94
CA ALA A 133 7.76 5.83 -6.13
C ALA A 133 7.47 7.25 -6.65
N ARG A 134 8.46 8.13 -6.72
CA ARG A 134 8.26 9.51 -7.19
C ARG A 134 7.83 9.53 -8.66
N ALA A 135 6.83 10.37 -8.95
CA ALA A 135 6.38 10.67 -10.30
C ALA A 135 6.69 12.14 -10.61
N ARG A 136 7.36 12.42 -11.72
CA ARG A 136 7.78 13.78 -12.10
C ARG A 136 7.69 14.01 -13.59
N ASN A 137 7.32 15.21 -14.02
CA ASN A 137 7.51 15.60 -15.42
C ASN A 137 8.97 15.48 -15.84
N THR A 138 9.21 15.19 -17.11
CA THR A 138 10.55 15.18 -17.69
C THR A 138 11.18 16.56 -17.53
N GLY A 139 12.39 16.62 -16.96
CA GLY A 139 13.10 17.88 -16.69
C GLY A 139 12.60 18.67 -15.48
N MET A 140 11.68 18.11 -14.67
CA MET A 140 11.23 18.77 -13.43
C MET A 140 12.36 18.86 -12.41
N ALA A 141 12.58 20.04 -11.83
CA ALA A 141 13.66 20.31 -10.88
C ALA A 141 13.18 21.06 -9.64
N PHE A 142 13.82 20.80 -8.50
CA PHE A 142 13.52 21.42 -7.20
C PHE A 142 14.81 22.00 -6.58
N VAL A 143 14.65 22.97 -5.68
CA VAL A 143 15.72 23.48 -4.81
C VAL A 143 15.43 23.17 -3.34
N GLY A 144 16.48 23.10 -2.52
CA GLY A 144 16.39 22.56 -1.17
C GLY A 144 16.10 21.06 -1.19
N GLU A 145 15.84 20.44 -0.05
CA GLU A 145 15.39 19.03 0.04
C GLU A 145 13.97 18.86 -0.55
N GLU A 146 13.81 19.15 -1.85
CA GLU A 146 12.56 19.08 -2.62
C GLU A 146 11.48 20.11 -2.23
N ASN A 147 11.81 21.13 -1.44
CA ASN A 147 10.83 22.07 -0.87
C ASN A 147 10.35 23.21 -1.81
N ARG A 148 11.00 23.45 -2.96
CA ARG A 148 10.52 24.47 -3.91
C ARG A 148 10.77 24.06 -5.36
N LEU A 149 9.71 24.07 -6.16
CA LEU A 149 9.78 23.84 -7.60
C LEU A 149 10.60 24.94 -8.28
N LEU A 150 11.61 24.55 -9.06
CA LEU A 150 12.39 25.45 -9.91
C LEU A 150 11.88 25.38 -11.35
N GLU A 151 11.79 24.17 -11.88
CA GLU A 151 11.37 23.90 -13.24
C GLU A 151 10.20 22.93 -13.21
N LYS A 152 9.09 23.31 -13.83
CA LYS A 152 7.90 22.45 -13.93
C LYS A 152 8.14 21.19 -14.78
N GLY A 153 9.12 21.24 -15.68
CA GLY A 153 9.32 20.23 -16.71
C GLY A 153 8.16 20.16 -17.71
N ALA A 154 8.17 19.11 -18.53
CA ALA A 154 7.12 18.84 -19.52
C ALA A 154 6.75 17.35 -19.56
N ALA A 155 5.67 17.03 -20.26
CA ALA A 155 5.33 15.65 -20.56
C ALA A 155 6.49 14.95 -21.31
N PRO A 156 6.67 13.63 -21.13
CA PRO A 156 5.88 12.73 -20.29
C PRO A 156 6.26 12.80 -18.81
N VAL A 157 5.39 12.24 -17.96
CA VAL A 157 5.74 11.94 -16.56
C VAL A 157 6.68 10.73 -16.54
N THR A 158 7.77 10.87 -15.81
CA THR A 158 8.75 9.83 -15.48
C THR A 158 8.47 9.29 -14.08
N LEU A 159 8.60 7.98 -13.93
CA LEU A 159 8.43 7.28 -12.65
C LEU A 159 9.79 6.81 -12.16
N GLU A 160 10.09 7.07 -10.90
CA GLU A 160 11.20 6.43 -10.22
C GLU A 160 10.94 4.92 -10.11
N PRO A 161 11.87 4.07 -10.55
CA PRO A 161 11.69 2.62 -10.50
C PRO A 161 11.70 2.11 -9.07
N VAL A 162 10.71 1.28 -8.74
CA VAL A 162 10.65 0.57 -7.45
C VAL A 162 11.39 -0.76 -7.56
N LYS A 163 12.14 -1.09 -6.51
CA LYS A 163 12.73 -2.43 -6.32
C LYS A 163 12.24 -2.98 -4.99
N ALA A 164 11.78 -4.23 -5.01
CA ALA A 164 11.35 -4.92 -3.80
C ALA A 164 11.35 -6.43 -4.00
N THR A 165 11.56 -7.15 -2.89
CA THR A 165 11.23 -8.57 -2.80
C THR A 165 9.81 -8.70 -2.27
N ILE A 166 9.01 -9.54 -2.89
CA ILE A 166 7.64 -9.84 -2.48
C ILE A 166 7.52 -11.34 -2.29
N THR A 167 7.05 -11.73 -1.11
CA THR A 167 6.71 -13.12 -0.78
C THR A 167 5.21 -13.21 -0.54
N ILE A 168 4.54 -14.11 -1.22
CA ILE A 168 3.12 -14.42 -0.99
C ILE A 168 3.07 -15.83 -0.43
N ASN A 169 2.80 -15.95 0.87
CA ASN A 169 2.76 -17.20 1.63
C ASN A 169 1.51 -18.02 1.30
N ARG A 170 1.35 -18.37 0.03
CA ARG A 170 0.28 -19.20 -0.49
C ARG A 170 0.89 -20.37 -1.27
N PRO A 171 0.61 -21.62 -0.87
CA PRO A 171 1.10 -22.77 -1.58
C PRO A 171 0.45 -22.91 -2.96
N GLY A 172 1.21 -23.46 -3.90
CA GLY A 172 0.78 -23.71 -5.27
C GLY A 172 1.56 -22.86 -6.28
N PRO A 173 1.52 -23.25 -7.56
CA PRO A 173 2.20 -22.51 -8.61
C PRO A 173 1.51 -21.16 -8.84
N MET A 174 2.32 -20.12 -9.03
CA MET A 174 1.86 -18.80 -9.41
C MET A 174 2.61 -18.31 -10.66
N THR A 175 1.97 -17.45 -11.43
CA THR A 175 2.61 -16.71 -12.52
C THR A 175 2.50 -15.22 -12.24
N VAL A 176 3.62 -14.50 -12.33
CA VAL A 176 3.65 -13.05 -12.17
C VAL A 176 3.88 -12.41 -13.52
N THR A 177 2.84 -11.79 -14.09
CA THR A 177 2.84 -11.16 -15.40
C THR A 177 3.00 -9.64 -15.27
N LEU A 178 3.88 -9.05 -16.07
CA LEU A 178 4.01 -7.59 -16.16
C LEU A 178 2.82 -7.03 -16.94
N LEU A 179 2.18 -6.00 -16.40
CA LEU A 179 1.13 -5.25 -17.09
C LEU A 179 1.71 -3.96 -17.67
N ASP A 180 1.12 -3.43 -18.74
CA ASP A 180 1.44 -2.08 -19.21
C ASP A 180 0.71 -1.01 -18.36
N HIS A 181 0.84 0.26 -18.76
CA HIS A 181 0.25 1.39 -18.05
C HIS A 181 -1.29 1.42 -18.09
N ASP A 182 -1.92 0.67 -19.00
CA ASP A 182 -3.37 0.52 -19.10
C ASP A 182 -3.87 -0.74 -18.36
N GLY A 183 -2.95 -1.50 -17.73
CA GLY A 183 -3.26 -2.73 -17.02
C GLY A 183 -3.40 -3.96 -17.92
N VAL A 184 -2.92 -3.90 -19.16
CA VAL A 184 -2.97 -5.00 -20.12
C VAL A 184 -1.74 -5.88 -19.99
N LYS A 185 -1.90 -7.21 -20.11
CA LYS A 185 -0.79 -8.16 -20.03
C LYS A 185 0.20 -7.93 -21.17
N THR A 186 1.47 -7.76 -20.83
CA THR A 186 2.56 -7.56 -21.81
C THR A 186 3.08 -8.88 -22.41
N GLY A 187 2.66 -10.03 -21.88
CA GLY A 187 3.22 -11.34 -22.20
C GLY A 187 4.57 -11.63 -21.53
N ARG A 188 5.17 -10.65 -20.85
CA ARG A 188 6.39 -10.83 -20.04
C ARG A 188 6.03 -11.29 -18.63
N THR A 189 6.81 -12.21 -18.09
CA THR A 189 6.65 -12.71 -16.72
C THR A 189 7.93 -12.55 -15.91
N LEU A 190 7.79 -12.46 -14.59
CA LEU A 190 8.92 -12.56 -13.67
C LEU A 190 9.24 -14.02 -13.36
N HIS A 191 10.50 -14.27 -13.04
CA HIS A 191 10.91 -15.53 -12.41
C HIS A 191 10.41 -15.55 -10.96
N THR A 192 9.82 -16.68 -10.57
CA THR A 192 9.38 -16.94 -9.19
C THR A 192 10.25 -18.03 -8.57
N ASP A 193 10.75 -17.80 -7.36
CA ASP A 193 11.40 -18.81 -6.53
C ASP A 193 10.40 -19.27 -5.46
N GLY A 194 9.63 -20.31 -5.79
CA GLY A 194 8.53 -20.78 -4.96
C GLY A 194 7.48 -19.69 -4.74
N MET A 195 7.43 -19.17 -3.51
CA MET A 195 6.47 -18.15 -3.07
C MET A 195 6.99 -16.71 -3.22
N THR A 196 8.23 -16.55 -3.67
CA THR A 196 8.97 -15.28 -3.67
C THR A 196 9.32 -14.84 -5.09
N PHE A 197 9.27 -13.54 -5.34
CA PHE A 197 9.79 -12.94 -6.57
C PHE A 197 10.27 -11.52 -6.29
N MET A 198 11.08 -10.99 -7.21
CA MET A 198 11.63 -9.64 -7.12
C MET A 198 11.05 -8.79 -8.25
N ILE A 199 10.57 -7.60 -7.90
CA ILE A 199 10.27 -6.55 -8.86
C ILE A 199 11.49 -5.63 -9.01
N ASP A 200 11.85 -5.28 -10.24
CA ASP A 200 12.91 -4.33 -10.57
C ASP A 200 12.40 -3.39 -11.66
N GLY A 201 11.74 -2.29 -11.25
CA GLY A 201 11.10 -1.34 -12.16
C GLY A 201 12.02 -0.76 -13.23
N THR A 202 13.35 -0.76 -13.01
CA THR A 202 14.33 -0.34 -14.02
C THR A 202 14.34 -1.30 -15.22
N LYS A 203 14.18 -2.61 -14.97
CA LYS A 203 14.13 -3.68 -15.98
C LYS A 203 12.71 -3.92 -16.46
N ASP A 204 11.75 -3.88 -15.54
CA ASP A 204 10.37 -4.27 -15.79
C ASP A 204 9.66 -3.22 -16.65
N ARG A 205 10.01 -1.94 -16.46
CA ARG A 205 9.43 -0.78 -17.18
C ARG A 205 7.91 -0.69 -16.98
N THR A 206 7.43 -1.06 -15.80
CA THR A 206 6.03 -0.92 -15.38
C THR A 206 5.92 -0.84 -13.86
N PRO A 207 4.94 -0.11 -13.31
CA PRO A 207 4.58 -0.20 -11.89
C PRO A 207 3.53 -1.30 -11.60
N TYR A 208 3.04 -2.03 -12.60
CA TYR A 208 1.90 -2.93 -12.49
C TYR A 208 2.24 -4.40 -12.78
N TYR A 209 1.81 -5.30 -11.89
CA TYR A 209 2.02 -6.75 -12.03
C TYR A 209 0.74 -7.49 -11.67
N LEU A 210 0.44 -8.56 -12.42
CA LEU A 210 -0.66 -9.47 -12.13
C LEU A 210 -0.09 -10.81 -11.63
N VAL A 211 -0.51 -11.22 -10.45
CA VAL A 211 -0.25 -12.57 -9.93
C VAL A 211 -1.47 -13.43 -10.20
N GLU A 212 -1.27 -14.56 -10.86
CA GLU A 212 -2.32 -15.56 -11.12
C GLU A 212 -1.91 -16.87 -10.46
N PHE A 213 -2.79 -17.43 -9.64
CA PHE A 213 -2.61 -18.75 -9.05
C PHE A 213 -3.28 -19.79 -9.94
N ALA A 214 -2.65 -20.95 -10.11
CA ALA A 214 -3.35 -22.06 -10.77
C ALA A 214 -4.58 -22.46 -9.94
N GLU A 215 -5.68 -22.80 -10.60
CA GLU A 215 -6.83 -23.36 -9.89
C GLU A 215 -6.41 -24.66 -9.21
N HIS A 216 -6.79 -24.82 -7.94
CA HIS A 216 -6.74 -26.14 -7.32
C HIS A 216 -7.65 -27.06 -8.12
N GLY A 217 -7.06 -27.97 -8.90
CA GLY A 217 -7.80 -28.97 -9.65
C GLY A 217 -8.86 -29.58 -8.75
N LYS A 218 -10.12 -29.58 -9.22
CA LYS A 218 -11.18 -30.38 -8.63
C LYS A 218 -10.60 -31.76 -8.38
N ARG A 219 -10.55 -32.21 -7.12
CA ARG A 219 -10.38 -33.63 -6.83
C ARG A 219 -11.55 -34.31 -7.52
N GLU A 220 -11.27 -35.04 -8.60
CA GLU A 220 -12.24 -35.96 -9.18
C GLU A 220 -12.75 -36.84 -8.03
N GLY A 221 -14.06 -36.77 -7.81
CA GLY A 221 -14.73 -37.56 -6.80
C GLY A 221 -14.46 -39.02 -7.10
N ASN A 222 -13.85 -39.70 -6.14
CA ASN A 222 -13.75 -41.14 -6.13
C ASN A 222 -15.19 -41.67 -5.99
N GLU A 223 -15.79 -42.12 -7.09
CA GLU A 223 -17.04 -42.87 -7.05
C GLU A 223 -16.82 -44.14 -6.22
N PRO A 224 -17.66 -44.43 -5.22
CA PRO A 224 -17.54 -45.69 -4.50
C PRO A 224 -17.93 -46.83 -5.45
N ALA A 225 -16.99 -47.76 -5.64
CA ALA A 225 -17.24 -49.00 -6.35
C ALA A 225 -18.45 -49.72 -5.73
N THR A 226 -19.52 -49.83 -6.51
CA THR A 226 -20.62 -50.75 -6.22
C THR A 226 -20.08 -52.17 -6.27
N SER A 227 -19.88 -52.79 -5.11
CA SER A 227 -19.71 -54.23 -5.01
C SER A 227 -21.07 -54.89 -5.21
N GLY A 228 -21.29 -55.42 -6.42
CA GLY A 228 -22.27 -56.47 -6.65
C GLY A 228 -21.61 -57.82 -6.45
N GLU A 229 -22.09 -58.56 -5.45
CA GLU A 229 -22.42 -60.00 -5.39
C GLU A 229 -22.56 -60.45 -3.93
#